data_AF-A0A3N5EFM7-F1
#
_entry.id   AF-A0A3N5EFM7-F1
#
_cell.length_a   1.000
_cell.length_b   1.000
_cell.length_c   1.000
_cell.angle_alpha   90.00
_cell.angle_beta   90.00
_cell.angle_gamma   90.00
#
_symmetry.space_group_name_H-M   'P 1'
#
loop_
_entity.id
_entity.type
_entity.pdbx_description
1 polymer ?
#
loop_
_entity_poly.entity_id
_entity_poly.type
_entity_poly.pdbx_seq_one_letter_code
_entity_poly.pdbx_strand_id
1 'polypeptide(L)'
;MRLRRVLYLGGAFLLLLVKFTIDVIGKNVELEIGGLSLFRDGMTAGAFVLLYLVANSFMAQRDQNPMKKLGLLLVAMLCALLIGIGLATTSVEGFDAKNLALLPLGYGTLFVASLVSLVLGAFAVLTLKLLRDLVLFNRKKGTQRNFLILAVLILATAASTVMMRPLDASVLTSILLVLSIIAALVNSFRLPWIVFLTKREKIIGLVY
;
A
#
# COMPACT_ATOMS: atom_id res chain seq x y z
N MET A 1 -25.01 -0.90 9.95
CA MET A 1 -23.55 -0.79 9.63
C MET A 1 -22.83 -2.13 9.52
N ARG A 2 -23.18 -3.17 10.30
CA ARG A 2 -22.48 -4.48 10.24
C ARG A 2 -22.62 -5.22 8.90
N LEU A 3 -23.81 -5.21 8.28
CA LEU A 3 -24.04 -5.89 6.99
C LEU A 3 -23.17 -5.36 5.85
N ARG A 4 -23.06 -4.03 5.68
CA ARG A 4 -22.18 -3.43 4.66
C ARG A 4 -20.72 -3.84 4.83
N ARG A 5 -20.25 -3.97 6.07
CA ARG A 5 -18.87 -4.43 6.36
C ARG A 5 -18.66 -5.87 5.95
N VAL A 6 -19.61 -6.75 6.27
CA VAL A 6 -19.55 -8.16 5.87
C VAL A 6 -19.58 -8.28 4.35
N LEU A 7 -20.42 -7.49 3.66
CA LEU A 7 -20.45 -7.47 2.19
C LEU A 7 -19.12 -7.02 1.58
N TYR A 8 -18.48 -5.96 2.10
CA TYR A 8 -17.19 -5.50 1.58
C TYR A 8 -16.05 -6.47 1.88
N LEU A 9 -16.01 -7.07 3.08
CA LEU A 9 -15.02 -8.10 3.42
C LEU A 9 -15.22 -9.37 2.59
N GLY A 10 -16.46 -9.84 2.46
CA GLY A 10 -16.79 -10.99 1.63
C GLY A 10 -16.47 -10.75 0.15
N GLY A 11 -16.77 -9.54 -0.36
CA GLY A 11 -16.41 -9.14 -1.71
C GLY A 11 -14.89 -9.08 -1.94
N ALA A 12 -14.13 -8.50 -1.01
CA ALA A 12 -12.67 -8.46 -1.09
C ALA A 12 -12.08 -9.88 -1.07
N PHE A 13 -12.60 -10.75 -0.19
CA PHE A 13 -12.19 -12.14 -0.10
C PHE A 13 -12.48 -12.90 -1.40
N LEU A 14 -13.67 -12.73 -1.97
CA LEU A 14 -14.05 -13.37 -3.24
C LEU A 14 -13.14 -12.92 -4.39
N LEU A 15 -12.86 -11.62 -4.52
CA LEU A 15 -11.96 -11.09 -5.54
C LEU A 15 -10.54 -11.66 -5.41
N LEU A 16 -10.03 -11.78 -4.19
CA LEU A 16 -8.72 -12.38 -3.92
C LEU A 16 -8.70 -13.89 -4.23
N LEU A 17 -9.80 -14.59 -3.95
CA LEU A 17 -9.95 -16.01 -4.27
C LEU A 17 -9.94 -16.22 -5.79
N VAL A 18 -10.71 -15.43 -6.54
CA VAL A 18 -10.71 -15.50 -8.01
C VAL A 18 -9.35 -15.15 -8.58
N LYS A 19 -8.68 -14.12 -8.05
CA LYS A 19 -7.30 -13.77 -8.43
C LYS A 19 -6.35 -14.94 -8.19
N PHE A 20 -6.42 -15.58 -7.03
CA PHE A 20 -5.60 -16.75 -6.70
C PHE A 20 -5.87 -17.93 -7.63
N THR A 21 -7.14 -18.19 -7.97
CA THR A 21 -7.50 -19.21 -8.97
C THR A 21 -6.89 -18.91 -10.33
N ILE A 22 -6.91 -17.65 -10.78
CA ILE A 22 -6.26 -17.24 -12.03
C ILE A 22 -4.75 -17.48 -11.98
N ASP A 23 -4.08 -17.17 -10.87
CA ASP A 23 -2.64 -17.43 -10.74
C ASP A 23 -2.32 -18.93 -10.76
N VAL A 24 -3.16 -19.76 -10.14
CA VAL A 24 -3.04 -21.22 -10.18
C VAL A 24 -3.23 -21.76 -11.59
N ILE A 25 -4.22 -21.25 -12.33
CA ILE A 25 -4.45 -21.63 -13.74
C ILE A 25 -3.27 -21.16 -14.59
N GLY A 26 -2.85 -19.90 -14.46
CA GLY A 26 -1.76 -19.30 -15.22
C GLY A 26 -0.40 -19.96 -14.97
N LYS A 27 -0.22 -20.60 -13.81
CA LYS A 27 0.95 -21.46 -13.56
C LYS A 27 0.93 -22.75 -14.39
N ASN A 28 -0.24 -23.36 -14.59
CA ASN A 28 -0.39 -24.65 -15.27
C ASN A 28 -0.64 -24.53 -16.77
N VAL A 29 -1.22 -23.41 -17.21
CA VAL A 29 -1.59 -23.16 -18.59
C VAL A 29 -0.97 -21.83 -19.00
N GLU A 30 -0.08 -21.86 -20.00
CA GLU A 30 0.45 -20.66 -20.65
C GLU A 30 -0.67 -19.98 -21.46
N LEU A 31 -1.58 -19.29 -20.76
CA LEU A 31 -2.65 -18.50 -21.38
C LEU A 31 -2.08 -17.14 -21.77
N GLU A 32 -1.59 -17.00 -23.00
CA GLU A 32 -1.25 -15.71 -23.62
C GLU A 32 -2.51 -14.92 -24.01
N ILE A 33 -3.51 -14.85 -23.12
CA ILE A 33 -4.67 -13.98 -23.32
C ILE A 33 -4.28 -12.61 -22.77
N GLY A 34 -4.00 -11.66 -23.68
CA GLY A 34 -3.50 -10.31 -23.35
C GLY A 34 -4.38 -9.48 -22.39
N GLY A 35 -5.61 -9.91 -22.09
CA GLY A 35 -6.50 -9.27 -21.10
C GLY A 35 -6.47 -9.90 -19.70
N LEU A 36 -5.90 -11.10 -19.54
CA LEU A 36 -5.95 -11.84 -18.27
C LEU A 36 -5.12 -11.14 -17.17
N SER A 37 -3.98 -10.54 -17.53
CA SER A 37 -3.13 -9.76 -16.62
C SER A 37 -3.85 -8.51 -16.12
N LEU A 38 -4.43 -7.72 -17.03
CA LEU A 38 -5.25 -6.54 -16.70
C LEU A 38 -6.42 -6.91 -15.78
N PHE A 39 -7.11 -8.00 -16.09
CA PHE A 39 -8.23 -8.48 -15.28
C PHE A 39 -7.77 -8.89 -13.87
N ARG A 40 -6.67 -9.63 -13.78
CA ARG A 40 -6.05 -10.04 -12.52
C ARG A 40 -5.67 -8.84 -11.66
N ASP A 41 -5.04 -7.83 -12.26
CA ASP A 41 -4.59 -6.64 -11.55
C ASP A 41 -5.79 -5.76 -11.15
N GLY A 42 -6.81 -5.70 -12.00
CA GLY A 42 -8.10 -5.05 -11.70
C GLY A 42 -8.82 -5.68 -10.50
N MET A 43 -8.84 -7.02 -10.40
CA MET A 43 -9.38 -7.70 -9.22
C MET A 43 -8.58 -7.40 -7.95
N THR A 44 -7.26 -7.34 -8.06
CA THR A 44 -6.38 -7.01 -6.94
C THR A 44 -6.65 -5.57 -6.46
N ALA A 45 -6.71 -4.60 -7.39
CA ALA A 45 -7.06 -3.23 -7.08
C ALA A 45 -8.46 -3.12 -6.46
N GLY A 46 -9.45 -3.81 -7.02
CA GLY A 46 -10.81 -3.88 -6.50
C GLY A 46 -10.87 -4.43 -5.06
N ALA A 47 -10.13 -5.49 -4.78
CA ALA A 47 -10.04 -6.06 -3.44
C ALA A 47 -9.46 -5.05 -2.43
N PHE A 48 -8.39 -4.35 -2.78
CA PHE A 48 -7.80 -3.33 -1.91
C PHE A 48 -8.67 -2.08 -1.74
N VAL A 49 -9.46 -1.70 -2.75
CA VAL A 49 -10.48 -0.64 -2.61
C VAL A 49 -11.56 -1.05 -1.61
N LEU A 50 -12.05 -2.30 -1.67
CA LEU A 50 -13.02 -2.80 -0.70
C LEU A 50 -12.42 -2.86 0.72
N LEU A 51 -11.18 -3.33 0.85
CA LEU A 51 -10.45 -3.29 2.13
C LEU A 51 -10.28 -1.87 2.65
N TYR A 52 -9.99 -0.90 1.78
CA TYR A 52 -9.91 0.51 2.15
C TYR A 52 -11.25 1.04 2.69
N LEU A 53 -12.37 0.69 2.06
CA LEU A 53 -13.72 1.08 2.53
C LEU A 53 -14.04 0.45 3.89
N VAL A 54 -13.68 -0.81 4.09
CA VAL A 54 -13.82 -1.50 5.38
C VAL A 54 -12.98 -0.79 6.45
N ALA A 55 -11.69 -0.57 6.17
CA ALA A 55 -10.78 0.14 7.05
C ALA A 55 -11.32 1.53 7.39
N ASN A 56 -11.86 2.26 6.41
CA ASN A 56 -12.52 3.55 6.60
C ASN A 56 -13.63 3.46 7.65
N SER A 57 -14.54 2.50 7.49
CA SER A 57 -15.66 2.28 8.39
C SER A 57 -15.26 1.90 9.83
N PHE A 58 -14.12 1.24 10.02
CA PHE A 58 -13.64 0.83 11.35
C PHE A 58 -13.05 2.01 12.15
N MET A 59 -12.18 2.82 11.53
CA MET A 59 -11.57 3.93 12.29
C MET A 59 -12.41 5.21 12.28
N ALA A 60 -13.43 5.35 11.43
CA ALA A 60 -14.37 6.47 11.51
C ALA A 60 -15.12 6.52 12.85
N GLN A 61 -15.21 5.39 13.57
CA GLN A 61 -15.83 5.30 14.89
C GLN A 61 -14.85 5.56 16.05
N ARG A 62 -13.57 5.79 15.74
CA ARG A 62 -12.49 5.96 16.72
C ARG A 62 -11.95 7.39 16.60
N ASP A 63 -12.53 8.31 17.37
CA ASP A 63 -11.93 9.61 17.66
C ASP A 63 -10.67 9.39 18.49
N GLN A 64 -9.59 9.04 17.81
CA GLN A 64 -8.29 8.83 18.42
C GLN A 64 -7.49 10.11 18.40
N ASN A 65 -6.93 10.45 19.57
CA ASN A 65 -5.91 11.48 19.69
C ASN A 65 -4.81 11.28 18.63
N PRO A 66 -4.34 12.35 17.97
CA PRO A 66 -3.33 12.27 16.92
C PRO A 66 -2.04 11.58 17.37
N MET A 67 -1.67 11.70 18.66
CA MET A 67 -0.54 10.96 19.25
C MET A 67 -0.72 9.44 19.21
N LYS A 68 -1.94 8.93 19.45
CA LYS A 68 -2.22 7.49 19.34
C LYS A 68 -2.13 7.01 17.89
N LYS A 69 -2.55 7.85 16.93
CA LYS A 69 -2.43 7.56 15.49
C LYS A 69 -0.96 7.53 15.04
N LEU A 70 -0.12 8.43 15.54
CA LEU A 70 1.32 8.42 15.32
C LEU A 70 1.98 7.16 15.90
N GLY A 71 1.66 6.80 17.15
CA GLY A 71 2.15 5.57 17.76
C GLY A 71 1.75 4.33 16.97
N LEU A 72 0.48 4.24 16.54
CA LEU A 72 0.00 3.15 15.70
C LEU A 72 0.71 3.11 14.33
N LEU A 73 0.97 4.27 13.73
CA LEU A 73 1.71 4.37 12.47
C LEU A 73 3.16 3.89 12.65
N LEU A 74 3.83 4.27 13.73
CA LEU A 74 5.19 3.80 14.04
C LEU A 74 5.23 2.28 14.22
N VAL A 75 4.28 1.71 14.96
CA VAL A 75 4.17 0.25 15.13
C VAL A 75 3.92 -0.43 13.77
N ALA A 76 3.02 0.12 12.95
CA ALA A 76 2.75 -0.43 11.63
C ALA A 76 3.99 -0.40 10.71
N MET A 77 4.76 0.70 10.73
CA MET A 77 6.01 0.81 9.98
C MET A 77 7.07 -0.17 10.49
N LEU A 78 7.20 -0.34 11.80
CA LEU A 78 8.17 -1.25 12.40
C LEU A 78 7.81 -2.72 12.09
N CYS A 79 6.53 -3.09 12.15
CA CYS A 79 6.07 -4.40 11.69
C CYS A 79 6.36 -4.63 10.21
N ALA A 80 6.06 -3.64 9.35
CA ALA A 80 6.34 -3.75 7.92
C ALA A 80 7.85 -3.89 7.64
N LEU A 81 8.70 -3.15 8.38
CA LEU A 81 10.15 -3.25 8.31
C LEU A 81 10.63 -4.65 8.71
N LEU A 82 10.15 -5.19 9.84
CA LEU A 82 10.53 -6.52 10.30
C LEU A 82 10.11 -7.62 9.32
N ILE A 83 8.91 -7.51 8.74
CA ILE A 83 8.45 -8.41 7.67
C ILE A 83 9.37 -8.29 6.46
N GLY A 84 9.71 -7.06 6.04
CA GLY A 84 10.62 -6.81 4.92
C GLY A 84 12.01 -7.40 5.14
N ILE A 85 12.59 -7.23 6.33
CA ILE A 85 13.89 -7.82 6.70
C ILE A 85 13.78 -9.35 6.68
N GLY A 86 12.73 -9.91 7.30
CA GLY A 86 12.49 -11.35 7.30
C GLY A 86 12.47 -11.91 5.87
N LEU A 87 11.70 -11.28 4.97
CA LEU A 87 11.62 -11.66 3.56
C LEU A 87 12.95 -11.49 2.81
N ALA A 88 13.73 -10.46 3.13
CA ALA A 88 15.04 -10.24 2.52
C ALA A 88 16.08 -11.30 2.95
N THR A 89 15.95 -11.84 4.16
CA THR A 89 16.85 -12.87 4.70
C THR A 89 16.47 -14.29 4.30
N THR A 90 15.22 -14.54 3.90
CA THR A 90 14.81 -15.85 3.37
C THR A 90 15.34 -16.03 1.95
N SER A 91 16.09 -17.12 1.70
CA SER A 91 16.52 -17.46 0.34
C SER A 91 15.30 -17.65 -0.55
N VAL A 92 15.31 -17.01 -1.73
CA VAL A 92 14.22 -17.08 -2.71
C VAL A 92 14.36 -18.40 -3.50
N GLU A 93 14.33 -19.55 -2.83
CA GLU A 93 14.44 -20.88 -3.46
C GLU A 93 13.13 -21.32 -4.16
N GLY A 94 12.18 -20.38 -4.34
CA GLY A 94 10.82 -20.68 -4.77
C GLY A 94 10.37 -20.06 -6.08
N PHE A 95 11.23 -19.26 -6.71
CA PHE A 95 10.93 -18.53 -7.94
C PHE A 95 12.03 -18.76 -8.98
N ASP A 96 11.60 -19.02 -10.21
CA ASP A 96 12.48 -19.04 -11.37
C ASP A 96 12.29 -17.75 -12.18
N ALA A 97 13.38 -17.23 -12.72
CA ALA A 97 13.37 -16.01 -13.52
C ALA A 97 13.43 -16.38 -15.00
N LYS A 98 12.28 -16.35 -15.68
CA LYS A 98 12.18 -16.64 -17.11
C LYS A 98 11.58 -15.43 -17.83
N ASN A 99 12.22 -14.97 -18.91
CA ASN A 99 11.74 -13.85 -19.74
C ASN A 99 11.37 -12.58 -18.94
N LEU A 100 12.17 -12.22 -17.93
CA LEU A 100 11.94 -11.07 -17.04
C LEU A 100 10.66 -11.19 -16.17
N ALA A 101 10.07 -12.38 -16.10
CA ALA A 101 8.99 -12.72 -15.19
C ALA A 101 9.50 -13.66 -14.08
N LEU A 102 8.98 -13.46 -12.87
CA LEU A 102 9.20 -14.36 -11.74
C LEU A 102 8.08 -15.40 -11.73
N LEU A 103 8.43 -16.65 -11.99
CA LEU A 103 7.49 -17.78 -12.01
C LEU A 103 7.64 -18.61 -10.73
N PRO A 104 6.55 -18.85 -9.98
CA PRO A 104 6.63 -19.66 -8.77
C PRO A 104 6.82 -21.16 -9.13
N LEU A 105 7.89 -21.76 -8.62
CA LEU A 105 8.20 -23.19 -8.82
C LEU A 105 7.16 -24.09 -8.14
N GLY A 106 6.73 -23.74 -6.92
CA GLY A 106 5.78 -24.51 -6.11
C GLY A 106 4.40 -23.85 -5.99
N TYR A 107 3.39 -24.61 -5.55
CA TYR A 107 2.12 -24.01 -5.11
C TYR A 107 2.26 -23.32 -3.76
N GLY A 108 3.15 -23.84 -2.90
CA GLY A 108 3.48 -23.21 -1.62
C GLY A 108 4.06 -21.81 -1.82
N THR A 109 4.92 -21.61 -2.83
CA THR A 109 5.56 -20.31 -3.09
C THR A 109 4.54 -19.29 -3.64
N LEU A 110 3.62 -19.74 -4.49
CA LEU A 110 2.48 -18.95 -4.96
C LEU A 110 1.55 -18.52 -3.80
N PHE A 111 1.25 -19.45 -2.89
CA PHE A 111 0.44 -19.19 -1.71
C PHE A 111 1.12 -18.19 -0.76
N VAL A 112 2.40 -18.41 -0.43
CA VAL A 112 3.17 -17.51 0.45
C VAL A 112 3.27 -16.12 -0.17
N ALA A 113 3.56 -16.00 -1.47
CA ALA A 113 3.63 -14.69 -2.13
C ALA A 113 2.27 -13.97 -2.14
N SER A 114 1.18 -14.71 -2.34
CA SER A 114 -0.18 -14.15 -2.25
C SER A 114 -0.50 -13.67 -0.83
N LEU A 115 -0.12 -14.44 0.19
CA LEU A 115 -0.29 -14.09 1.60
C LEU A 115 0.53 -12.85 1.96
N VAL A 116 1.80 -12.80 1.57
CA VAL A 116 2.70 -11.66 1.79
C VAL A 116 2.17 -10.41 1.10
N SER A 117 1.72 -10.53 -0.16
CA SER A 117 1.11 -9.42 -0.90
C SER A 117 -0.14 -8.88 -0.18
N LEU A 118 -0.99 -9.77 0.33
CA LEU A 118 -2.18 -9.39 1.10
C LEU A 118 -1.81 -8.66 2.39
N VAL A 119 -0.83 -9.17 3.14
CA VAL A 119 -0.36 -8.57 4.40
C VAL A 119 0.25 -7.19 4.14
N LEU A 120 1.19 -7.07 3.19
CA LEU A 120 1.83 -5.81 2.84
C LEU A 120 0.84 -4.79 2.27
N GLY A 121 -0.08 -5.24 1.42
CA GLY A 121 -1.13 -4.38 0.90
C GLY A 121 -2.10 -3.89 1.98
N ALA A 122 -2.44 -4.72 2.96
CA ALA A 122 -3.24 -4.30 4.11
C ALA A 122 -2.49 -3.26 4.97
N PHE A 123 -1.17 -3.44 5.19
CA PHE A 123 -0.33 -2.44 5.84
C PHE A 123 -0.28 -1.12 5.07
N ALA A 124 -0.15 -1.18 3.74
CA ALA A 124 -0.15 0.01 2.89
C ALA A 124 -1.47 0.79 2.99
N VAL A 125 -2.62 0.09 2.92
CA VAL A 125 -3.96 0.68 3.10
C VAL A 125 -4.11 1.34 4.47
N LEU A 126 -3.68 0.65 5.53
CA LEU A 126 -3.73 1.17 6.90
C LEU A 126 -2.84 2.41 7.06
N THR A 127 -1.61 2.36 6.53
CA THR A 127 -0.64 3.45 6.60
C THR A 127 -1.12 4.68 5.84
N LEU A 128 -1.60 4.50 4.60
CA LEU A 128 -2.16 5.58 3.79
C LEU A 128 -3.33 6.26 4.51
N LYS A 129 -4.18 5.48 5.18
CA LYS A 129 -5.30 6.02 5.94
C LYS A 129 -4.84 6.80 7.17
N LEU A 130 -3.92 6.25 7.96
CA LEU A 130 -3.37 6.96 9.13
C LEU A 130 -2.67 8.26 8.73
N LEU A 131 -1.91 8.22 7.64
CA LEU A 131 -1.21 9.37 7.10
C LEU A 131 -2.20 10.42 6.59
N ARG A 132 -3.28 10.02 5.88
CA ARG A 132 -4.39 10.92 5.50
C ARG A 132 -4.99 11.60 6.73
N ASP A 133 -5.33 10.84 7.76
CA ASP A 133 -5.96 11.37 8.97
C ASP A 133 -5.05 12.35 9.72
N LEU A 134 -3.74 12.08 9.77
CA LEU A 134 -2.74 12.96 10.39
C LEU A 134 -2.53 14.25 9.58
N VAL A 135 -2.35 14.13 8.27
CA VAL A 135 -2.15 15.28 7.37
C VAL A 135 -3.39 16.18 7.34
N LEU A 136 -4.57 15.59 7.33
CA LEU A 136 -5.84 16.33 7.25
C LEU A 136 -6.41 16.75 8.60
N PHE A 137 -5.72 16.50 9.71
CA PHE A 137 -6.20 16.81 11.07
C PHE A 137 -6.63 18.28 11.23
N ASN A 138 -5.78 19.21 10.79
CA ASN A 138 -6.05 20.66 10.87
C ASN A 138 -6.90 21.22 9.69
N ARG A 139 -7.35 20.36 8.77
CA ARG A 139 -8.31 20.67 7.67
C ARG A 139 -8.02 21.94 6.83
N LYS A 140 -6.77 22.39 6.70
CA LYS A 140 -6.43 23.54 5.84
C LYS A 140 -6.59 23.16 4.36
N LYS A 141 -7.30 23.99 3.58
CA LYS A 141 -7.52 23.77 2.13
C LYS A 141 -6.23 23.52 1.34
N GLY A 142 -5.15 24.22 1.68
CA GLY A 142 -3.84 24.03 1.05
C GLY A 142 -3.20 22.66 1.33
N THR A 143 -3.37 22.13 2.55
CA THR A 143 -2.86 20.81 2.93
C THR A 143 -3.67 19.69 2.27
N GLN A 144 -4.98 19.87 2.13
CA GLN A 144 -5.84 18.95 1.37
C GLN A 144 -5.40 18.80 -0.09
N ARG A 145 -5.16 19.93 -0.77
CA ARG A 145 -4.70 19.93 -2.17
C ARG A 145 -3.35 19.21 -2.33
N ASN A 146 -2.40 19.50 -1.44
CA ASN A 146 -1.07 18.87 -1.50
C ASN A 146 -1.11 17.36 -1.21
N PHE A 147 -1.98 16.92 -0.29
CA PHE A 147 -2.18 15.50 -0.04
C PHE A 147 -2.82 14.79 -1.23
N LEU A 148 -3.78 15.45 -1.91
CA LEU A 148 -4.40 14.90 -3.12
C LEU A 148 -3.37 14.74 -4.24
N ILE A 149 -2.51 15.74 -4.46
CA ILE A 149 -1.41 15.67 -5.43
C ILE A 149 -0.49 14.48 -5.11
N LEU A 150 -0.11 14.31 -3.84
CA LEU A 150 0.69 13.17 -3.40
C LEU A 150 -0.01 11.84 -3.69
N ALA A 151 -1.30 11.72 -3.34
CA ALA A 151 -2.06 10.50 -3.58
C ALA A 151 -2.17 10.16 -5.08
N VAL A 152 -2.40 11.17 -5.93
CA VAL A 152 -2.44 11.01 -7.39
C VAL A 152 -1.08 10.58 -7.92
N LEU A 153 0.03 11.17 -7.44
CA LEU A 153 1.37 10.76 -7.83
C LEU A 153 1.67 9.31 -7.44
N ILE A 154 1.35 8.90 -6.22
CA ILE A 154 1.53 7.50 -5.77
C ILE A 154 0.71 6.54 -6.64
N LEU A 155 -0.54 6.89 -6.95
CA LEU A 155 -1.40 6.08 -7.82
C LEU A 155 -0.89 6.05 -9.26
N ALA A 156 -0.37 7.16 -9.78
CA ALA A 156 0.23 7.22 -11.11
C ALA A 156 1.49 6.34 -11.18
N THR A 157 2.35 6.38 -10.16
CA THR A 157 3.51 5.49 -10.04
C THR A 157 3.06 4.03 -10.08
N ALA A 158 2.08 3.64 -9.25
CA ALA A 158 1.55 2.28 -9.24
C ALA A 158 0.87 1.88 -10.56
N ALA A 159 0.15 2.79 -11.23
CA ALA A 159 -0.48 2.52 -12.51
C ALA A 159 0.55 2.30 -13.62
N SER A 160 1.65 3.05 -13.59
CA SER A 160 2.73 2.90 -14.57
C SER A 160 3.48 1.56 -14.47
N THR A 161 3.38 0.85 -13.34
CA THR A 161 3.97 -0.50 -13.18
C THR A 161 3.06 -1.66 -13.62
N VAL A 162 1.76 -1.43 -13.87
CA VAL A 162 0.79 -2.53 -14.14
C VAL A 162 1.14 -3.28 -15.43
N MET A 163 1.62 -2.57 -16.46
CA MET A 163 1.99 -3.17 -17.75
C MET A 163 3.46 -3.62 -17.81
N MET A 164 4.20 -3.50 -16.72
CA MET A 164 5.63 -3.82 -16.69
C MET A 164 5.90 -5.22 -16.18
N ARG A 165 6.95 -5.85 -16.71
CA ARG A 165 7.44 -7.10 -16.14
C ARG A 165 8.19 -6.80 -14.83
N PRO A 166 8.16 -7.71 -13.84
CA PRO A 166 8.76 -7.47 -12.52
C PRO A 166 10.24 -7.06 -12.54
N LEU A 167 11.00 -7.51 -13.56
CA LEU A 167 12.43 -7.24 -13.71
C LEU A 167 12.73 -6.10 -14.70
N ASP A 168 11.72 -5.47 -15.29
CA ASP A 168 11.90 -4.32 -16.17
C ASP A 168 12.01 -3.02 -15.39
N ALA A 169 12.92 -2.14 -15.82
CA ALA A 169 13.03 -0.78 -15.33
C ALA A 169 12.38 0.19 -16.32
N SER A 170 11.55 1.12 -15.83
CA SER A 170 10.96 2.17 -16.64
C SER A 170 11.42 3.53 -16.16
N VAL A 171 11.81 4.35 -17.11
CA VAL A 171 12.18 5.74 -16.85
C VAL A 171 10.97 6.51 -16.32
N LEU A 172 9.77 6.24 -16.85
CA LEU A 172 8.53 6.90 -16.41
C LEU A 172 8.19 6.56 -14.96
N THR A 173 8.24 5.28 -14.57
CA THR A 173 7.99 4.87 -13.18
C THR A 173 9.00 5.52 -12.24
N SER A 174 10.27 5.60 -12.63
CA SER A 174 11.33 6.26 -11.86
C SER A 174 11.07 7.76 -11.67
N ILE A 175 10.68 8.47 -12.74
CA ILE A 175 10.34 9.90 -12.66
C ILE A 175 9.14 10.11 -11.73
N LEU A 176 8.06 9.34 -11.90
CA LEU A 176 6.87 9.43 -11.05
C LEU A 176 7.17 9.10 -9.59
N LEU A 177 8.05 8.11 -9.35
CA LEU A 177 8.52 7.77 -8.01
C LEU A 177 9.28 8.95 -7.38
N VAL A 178 10.23 9.56 -8.08
CA VAL A 178 10.98 10.73 -7.59
C VAL A 178 10.01 11.89 -7.28
N LEU A 179 9.05 12.17 -8.16
CA LEU A 179 8.03 13.19 -7.91
C LEU A 179 7.17 12.87 -6.68
N SER A 180 6.80 11.60 -6.48
CA SER A 180 6.04 11.17 -5.30
C SER A 180 6.85 11.35 -4.01
N ILE A 181 8.16 11.10 -4.04
CA ILE A 181 9.06 11.31 -2.89
C ILE A 181 9.17 12.80 -2.57
N ILE A 182 9.38 13.65 -3.58
CA ILE A 182 9.42 15.11 -3.41
C ILE A 182 8.10 15.61 -2.82
N ALA A 183 6.97 15.15 -3.36
CA ALA A 183 5.65 15.51 -2.83
C ALA A 183 5.44 15.02 -1.39
N ALA A 184 5.96 13.83 -1.03
CA ALA A 184 5.89 13.30 0.33
C ALA A 184 6.70 14.16 1.30
N LEU A 185 7.92 14.56 0.91
CA LEU A 185 8.75 15.50 1.66
C LEU A 185 8.06 16.85 1.84
N VAL A 186 7.52 17.44 0.78
CA VAL A 186 6.79 18.72 0.87
C VAL A 186 5.59 18.61 1.82
N ASN A 187 4.88 17.48 1.81
CA ASN A 187 3.78 17.23 2.74
C ASN A 187 4.27 17.01 4.18
N SER A 188 5.42 16.35 4.39
CA SER A 188 5.99 16.15 5.73
C SER A 188 6.38 17.48 6.38
N PHE A 189 6.95 18.42 5.62
CA PHE A 189 7.29 19.75 6.15
C PHE A 189 6.08 20.61 6.53
N ARG A 190 4.93 20.37 5.87
CA ARG A 190 3.67 21.08 6.15
C ARG A 190 2.82 20.43 7.24
N LEU A 191 3.21 19.25 7.72
CA LEU A 191 2.57 18.70 8.90
C LEU A 191 2.77 19.69 10.05
N PRO A 192 1.73 20.01 10.83
CA PRO A 192 1.92 20.74 12.07
C PRO A 192 2.64 19.79 13.03
N TRP A 193 3.96 19.72 12.93
CA TRP A 193 4.86 18.87 13.69
C TRP A 193 4.43 18.84 15.16
N ILE A 194 3.76 17.76 15.52
CA ILE A 194 3.42 17.34 16.88
C ILE A 194 2.63 18.38 17.67
N VAL A 195 1.31 18.18 17.66
CA VAL A 195 0.36 18.45 18.74
C VAL A 195 1.07 18.78 20.08
N PHE A 196 0.95 20.06 20.48
CA PHE A 196 1.27 20.67 21.79
C PHE A 196 2.70 21.09 22.17
N LEU A 197 3.66 21.30 21.25
CA LEU A 197 4.87 22.06 21.61
C LEU A 197 4.81 23.49 21.11
N THR A 198 4.91 24.44 22.04
CA THR A 198 5.02 25.87 21.77
C THR A 198 6.26 26.16 20.93
N LYS A 199 6.29 27.27 20.18
CA LYS A 199 7.40 27.61 19.27
C LYS A 199 8.79 27.51 19.93
N ARG A 200 8.88 27.71 21.25
CA ARG A 200 10.12 27.61 22.03
C ARG A 200 10.63 26.16 22.17
N GLU A 201 9.76 25.22 22.46
CA GLU A 201 10.13 23.80 22.64
C GLU A 201 10.60 23.15 21.33
N LYS A 202 10.09 23.64 20.19
CA LYS A 202 10.53 23.21 18.86
C LYS A 202 11.95 23.63 18.49
N ILE A 203 12.40 24.78 18.98
CA ILE A 203 13.77 25.26 18.76
C ILE A 203 14.73 24.48 19.68
N ILE A 204 14.31 24.22 20.91
CA ILE A 204 15.13 23.48 21.88
C ILE A 204 15.36 22.04 21.40
N GLY A 205 14.35 21.31 20.94
CA GLY A 205 14.52 19.92 20.45
C GLY A 205 15.16 19.78 19.06
N LEU A 206 15.59 20.87 18.43
CA LEU A 206 16.35 20.86 17.17
C LEU A 206 17.81 21.29 17.39
N VAL A 207 18.09 21.97 18.50
CA VAL A 207 19.43 22.41 18.92
C VAL A 207 20.04 21.44 19.95
N TYR A 208 19.20 20.67 20.66
CA TYR A 208 19.57 19.56 21.54
C TYR A 208 19.16 18.23 20.93
#